data_AF-A0A1W9IWJ8-F1
#
_entry.id   AF-A0A1W9IWJ8-F1
#
_cell.length_a   1.000
_cell.length_b   1.000
_cell.length_c   1.000
_cell.angle_alpha   90.00
_cell.angle_beta   90.00
_cell.angle_gamma   90.00
#
_symmetry.space_group_name_H-M   'P 1'
#
loop_
_entity.id
_entity.type
_entity.pdbx_description
1 polymer ?
#
loop_
_entity_poly.entity_id
_entity_poly.type
_entity_poly.pdbx_seq_one_letter_code
_entity_poly.pdbx_strand_id
1 'polypeptide(L)'
;MSDQAQVALVNMPFSYSKYPSIQLGTLSALLKSKGVPVDCHHLNVRFAHKIGVPLYEMICEKRALFGEWLFSYLLFRDNPKRAEYPRVFKPVFEQVAQESGHPISFFEDMATRTAPQFLTWAMTAIDWGQYKLVGFTSTFDQNVASLTLAKMIKDLYPEVKIVFGGANYDGEMGMEYFRAFPFIDYVVVGEGEEVVPALVRHILEGASDAVPNGVIFREKDQIRFAPNPALFADFAKTGPPDYDDYYHLLAELGDAAQGLDRILLYEGSRGCWWGEKHHCTFCGLNAQSMKFRAKAPDQAAREMTALSSRYDTTRFRLVDNIIDMKYVENLFGQFAAAHCDLDVFIETKSNLQKSQIRTLAVGGVKCMQPGLESLSLSQLKAMDKGVTPMQNILCLKWSSYYRVAVSWNILLGFPGETNEDYRRQIELLPSLFHLQAPEATGKFWLQRFSPYFTRPHEYGVRITGPGMAYEYVYDAARLDLLKVAYDFEYELDHWPVDPHLYQELVSLVEEWQRRARGSDRPFLYYSKSMDYITVYDGRDPQAPTRQRFDWPAAGIIEACNEAAKSRDQIRVILKEAKRDRTLSDDELNDALGVLTSRRILYEEREKYFTLAIPENQFL
;
A
#
# COMPACT_ATOMS: atom_id res chain seq x y z
N MET A 1 7.46 29.97 2.61
CA MET A 1 6.43 30.49 3.54
C MET A 1 6.15 31.94 3.21
N SER A 2 4.86 32.31 3.17
CA SER A 2 4.39 33.66 2.86
C SER A 2 4.15 34.42 4.15
N ASP A 3 4.71 35.62 4.32
CA ASP A 3 4.54 36.49 5.50
C ASP A 3 3.08 36.93 5.79
N GLN A 4 2.09 36.37 5.07
CA GLN A 4 0.66 36.69 5.17
C GLN A 4 -0.25 35.46 5.33
N ALA A 5 0.28 34.23 5.42
CA ALA A 5 -0.57 33.05 5.53
C ALA A 5 -1.25 32.95 6.91
N GLN A 6 -2.58 32.83 6.91
CA GLN A 6 -3.38 32.64 8.13
C GLN A 6 -3.75 31.18 8.40
N VAL A 7 -3.35 30.29 7.49
CA VAL A 7 -3.65 28.85 7.55
C VAL A 7 -2.36 28.06 7.41
N ALA A 8 -2.10 27.18 8.39
CA ALA A 8 -1.03 26.20 8.32
C ALA A 8 -1.64 24.80 8.13
N LEU A 9 -1.04 24.00 7.25
CA LEU A 9 -1.32 22.57 7.16
C LEU A 9 -0.06 21.77 7.53
N VAL A 10 -0.20 20.73 8.35
CA VAL A 10 0.92 20.06 9.02
C VAL A 10 0.92 18.57 8.72
N ASN A 11 2.09 18.05 8.33
CA ASN A 11 2.36 16.63 8.15
C ASN A 11 3.43 16.17 9.15
N MET A 12 3.01 15.39 10.15
CA MET A 12 3.88 14.94 11.24
C MET A 12 4.54 13.58 10.97
N PRO A 13 5.65 13.25 11.66
CA PRO A 13 6.12 11.87 11.77
C PRO A 13 5.00 10.94 12.26
N PHE A 14 4.86 9.70 11.78
CA PHE A 14 5.77 8.97 10.87
C PHE A 14 5.22 8.72 9.46
N SER A 15 4.90 9.77 8.69
CA SER A 15 4.77 9.62 7.23
C SER A 15 6.13 9.57 6.54
N TYR A 16 6.26 8.76 5.48
CA TYR A 16 7.48 8.69 4.67
C TYR A 16 8.00 10.08 4.31
N SER A 17 9.31 10.28 4.45
CA SER A 17 9.99 11.54 4.13
C SER A 17 10.35 11.66 2.66
N LYS A 18 10.44 10.51 1.95
CA LYS A 18 10.74 10.39 0.52
C LYS A 18 9.69 10.99 -0.42
N TYR A 19 8.48 11.24 0.08
CA TYR A 19 7.38 11.75 -0.72
C TYR A 19 6.75 12.99 -0.08
N PRO A 20 6.27 13.96 -0.88
CA PRO A 20 5.41 15.01 -0.36
C PRO A 20 4.08 14.43 0.14
N SER A 21 3.45 15.06 1.13
CA SER A 21 2.08 14.70 1.52
C SER A 21 1.11 15.14 0.44
N ILE A 22 0.41 14.16 -0.15
CA ILE A 22 -0.63 14.45 -1.14
C ILE A 22 -1.82 15.18 -0.53
N GLN A 23 -2.15 14.92 0.74
CA GLN A 23 -3.23 15.61 1.45
C GLN A 23 -2.93 17.10 1.57
N LEU A 24 -1.70 17.44 1.98
CA LEU A 24 -1.28 18.85 2.06
C LEU A 24 -1.26 19.49 0.68
N GLY A 25 -0.69 18.81 -0.33
CA GLY A 25 -0.59 19.37 -1.67
C GLY A 25 -1.94 19.63 -2.33
N THR A 26 -2.90 18.72 -2.18
CA THR A 26 -4.27 18.88 -2.69
C THR A 26 -4.98 20.04 -2.01
N LEU A 27 -4.95 20.11 -0.66
CA LEU A 27 -5.61 21.18 0.08
C LEU A 27 -4.95 22.54 -0.15
N SER A 28 -3.62 22.59 -0.26
CA SER A 28 -2.86 23.80 -0.56
C SER A 28 -3.23 24.36 -1.93
N ALA A 29 -3.20 23.53 -2.97
CA ALA A 29 -3.63 23.92 -4.32
C ALA A 29 -5.05 24.48 -4.32
N LEU A 30 -5.98 23.81 -3.62
CA LEU A 30 -7.37 24.20 -3.58
C LEU A 30 -7.62 25.51 -2.81
N LEU A 31 -7.00 25.68 -1.64
CA LEU A 31 -7.14 26.90 -0.85
C LEU A 31 -6.51 28.11 -1.56
N LYS A 32 -5.32 27.94 -2.16
CA LYS A 32 -4.65 28.97 -2.97
C LYS A 32 -5.49 29.35 -4.20
N SER A 33 -6.13 28.39 -4.87
CA SER A 33 -7.05 28.67 -5.98
C SER A 33 -8.26 29.55 -5.59
N LYS A 34 -8.60 29.58 -4.30
CA LYS A 34 -9.67 30.40 -3.72
C LYS A 34 -9.16 31.69 -3.07
N GLY A 35 -7.88 32.03 -3.28
CA GLY A 35 -7.26 33.24 -2.75
C GLY A 35 -6.92 33.18 -1.26
N VAL A 36 -6.89 31.98 -0.65
CA VAL A 36 -6.45 31.80 0.74
C VAL A 36 -4.98 31.38 0.74
N PRO A 37 -4.04 32.21 1.23
CA PRO A 37 -2.65 31.82 1.37
C PRO A 37 -2.50 30.75 2.47
N VAL A 38 -1.70 29.73 2.19
CA VAL A 38 -1.48 28.57 3.05
C VAL A 38 0.01 28.25 3.09
N ASP A 39 0.51 27.94 4.29
CA ASP A 39 1.84 27.35 4.49
C ASP A 39 1.71 25.86 4.82
N CYS A 40 2.46 25.00 4.12
CA CYS A 40 2.55 23.57 4.42
C CYS A 40 3.83 23.23 5.19
N HIS A 41 3.67 22.64 6.38
CA HIS A 41 4.75 22.25 7.27
C HIS A 41 5.00 20.74 7.23
N HIS A 42 6.06 20.33 6.53
CA HIS A 42 6.49 18.93 6.43
C HIS A 42 7.46 18.56 7.58
N LEU A 43 6.91 18.49 8.79
CA LEU A 43 7.68 18.17 10.00
C LEU A 43 8.22 16.73 10.00
N ASN A 44 7.57 15.83 9.27
CA ASN A 44 8.08 14.48 9.00
C ASN A 44 9.48 14.49 8.36
N VAL A 45 9.72 15.36 7.37
CA VAL A 45 11.02 15.49 6.68
C VAL A 45 12.08 16.08 7.60
N ARG A 46 11.73 17.08 8.41
CA ARG A 46 12.67 17.67 9.37
C ARG A 46 13.08 16.69 10.46
N PHE A 47 12.15 15.85 10.94
CA PHE A 47 12.49 14.80 11.89
C PHE A 47 13.36 13.71 11.24
N ALA A 48 13.05 13.32 10.00
CA ALA A 48 13.87 12.39 9.23
C ALA A 48 15.31 12.91 9.07
N HIS A 49 15.48 14.19 8.75
CA HIS A 49 16.80 14.81 8.70
C HIS A 49 17.51 14.81 10.07
N LYS A 50 16.77 15.05 11.16
CA LYS A 50 17.31 15.07 12.53
C LYS A 50 17.86 13.72 12.99
N ILE A 51 17.19 12.61 12.66
CA ILE A 51 17.58 11.26 13.11
C ILE A 51 18.34 10.46 12.05
N GLY A 52 18.40 10.96 10.82
CA GLY A 52 18.93 10.27 9.66
C GLY A 52 17.82 9.61 8.83
N VAL A 53 17.76 9.94 7.55
CA VAL A 53 16.73 9.45 6.61
C VAL A 53 16.64 7.92 6.57
N PRO A 54 17.74 7.14 6.47
CA PRO A 54 17.64 5.67 6.43
C PRO A 54 16.98 5.08 7.68
N LEU A 55 17.31 5.62 8.86
CA LEU A 55 16.71 5.20 10.13
C LEU A 55 15.22 5.57 10.17
N TYR A 56 14.88 6.78 9.79
CA TYR A 56 13.48 7.26 9.77
C TYR A 56 12.61 6.40 8.87
N GLU A 57 13.07 6.12 7.66
CA GLU A 57 12.34 5.33 6.66
C GLU A 57 12.18 3.88 7.12
N MET A 58 13.20 3.32 7.78
CA MET A 58 13.08 2.00 8.39
C MET A 58 12.04 1.97 9.52
N ILE A 59 11.94 3.04 10.32
CA ILE A 59 10.91 3.17 11.38
C ILE A 59 9.51 3.27 10.80
N CYS A 60 9.30 3.98 9.68
CA CYS A 60 7.99 4.07 9.00
C CYS A 60 7.43 2.69 8.59
N GLU A 61 8.30 1.72 8.33
CA GLU A 61 7.93 0.35 7.95
C GLU A 61 7.67 -0.57 9.16
N LYS A 62 7.87 -0.07 10.39
CA LYS A 62 7.73 -0.89 11.61
C LYS A 62 6.29 -1.00 12.06
N ARG A 63 5.99 -2.20 12.56
CA ARG A 63 4.68 -2.59 13.06
C ARG A 63 4.52 -2.21 14.53
N ALA A 64 3.35 -2.52 15.08
CA ALA A 64 3.02 -2.37 16.49
C ALA A 64 3.05 -0.91 16.98
N LEU A 65 2.71 0.06 16.12
CA LEU A 65 2.66 1.47 16.48
C LEU A 65 3.98 2.00 17.05
N PHE A 66 5.11 1.50 16.55
CA PHE A 66 6.43 1.87 17.08
C PHE A 66 6.70 3.36 16.92
N GLY A 67 6.30 3.95 15.79
CA GLY A 67 6.39 5.39 15.56
C GLY A 67 5.56 6.19 16.57
N GLU A 68 4.33 5.75 16.84
CA GLU A 68 3.46 6.41 17.81
C GLU A 68 4.01 6.34 19.23
N TRP A 69 4.60 5.20 19.62
CA TRP A 69 5.24 5.05 20.94
C TRP A 69 6.38 6.04 21.18
N LEU A 70 7.16 6.36 20.13
CA LEU A 70 8.24 7.35 20.21
C LEU A 70 7.72 8.75 20.57
N PHE A 71 6.52 9.12 20.11
CA PHE A 71 5.92 10.42 20.41
C PHE A 71 4.96 10.41 21.60
N SER A 72 4.62 9.24 22.16
CA SER A 72 3.65 9.12 23.26
C SER A 72 4.15 9.63 24.62
N TYR A 73 5.45 9.89 24.77
CA TYR A 73 6.03 10.28 26.05
C TYR A 73 5.38 11.52 26.66
N LEU A 74 5.21 12.61 25.89
CA LEU A 74 4.69 13.86 26.46
C LEU A 74 3.18 13.79 26.75
N LEU A 75 2.39 13.22 25.84
CA LEU A 75 0.92 13.22 25.93
C LEU A 75 0.37 12.11 26.84
N PHE A 76 1.04 10.95 26.88
CA PHE A 76 0.60 9.74 27.57
C PHE A 76 1.65 9.20 28.56
N ARG A 77 2.52 10.06 29.10
CA ARG A 77 3.50 9.69 30.18
C ARG A 77 2.87 8.94 31.35
N ASP A 78 1.63 9.27 31.69
CA ASP A 78 0.95 8.73 32.85
C ASP A 78 0.23 7.40 32.55
N ASN A 79 0.24 6.91 31.29
CA ASN A 79 -0.22 5.56 30.97
C ASN A 79 0.73 4.53 31.61
N PRO A 80 0.26 3.71 32.58
CA PRO A 80 1.12 2.76 33.29
C PRO A 80 1.73 1.70 32.37
N LYS A 81 1.02 1.30 31.29
CA LYS A 81 1.51 0.28 30.36
C LYS A 81 2.60 0.80 29.43
N ARG A 82 2.72 2.12 29.23
CA ARG A 82 3.69 2.70 28.28
C ARG A 82 5.13 2.29 28.56
N ALA A 83 5.51 2.23 29.83
CA ALA A 83 6.85 1.83 30.25
C ALA A 83 7.14 0.34 29.97
N GLU A 84 6.11 -0.49 29.78
CA GLU A 84 6.24 -1.91 29.47
C GLU A 84 6.41 -2.19 27.98
N TYR A 85 6.14 -1.21 27.10
CA TYR A 85 6.17 -1.38 25.65
C TYR A 85 7.49 -2.01 25.15
N PRO A 86 8.70 -1.53 25.54
CA PRO A 86 9.96 -2.14 25.07
C PRO A 86 10.13 -3.61 25.47
N ARG A 87 9.57 -4.00 26.62
CA ARG A 87 9.63 -5.37 27.13
C ARG A 87 8.65 -6.28 26.39
N VAL A 88 7.43 -5.80 26.14
CA VAL A 88 6.34 -6.57 25.49
C VAL A 88 6.60 -6.73 24.00
N PHE A 89 7.05 -5.67 23.32
CA PHE A 89 7.37 -5.66 21.90
C PHE A 89 8.87 -5.88 21.63
N LYS A 90 9.55 -6.63 22.50
CA LYS A 90 11.00 -6.91 22.39
C LYS A 90 11.44 -7.38 21.00
N PRO A 91 10.71 -8.27 20.28
CA PRO A 91 11.11 -8.67 18.94
C PRO A 91 11.18 -7.51 17.95
N VAL A 92 10.28 -6.52 18.07
CA VAL A 92 10.31 -5.31 17.23
C VAL A 92 11.58 -4.49 17.52
N PHE A 93 11.92 -4.32 18.80
CA PHE A 93 13.15 -3.62 19.20
C PHE A 93 14.42 -4.36 18.76
N GLU A 94 14.45 -5.69 18.87
CA GLU A 94 15.58 -6.52 18.43
C GLU A 94 15.78 -6.40 16.91
N GLN A 95 14.69 -6.49 16.14
CA GLN A 95 14.74 -6.31 14.69
C GLN A 95 15.22 -4.91 14.32
N VAL A 96 14.63 -3.87 14.91
CA VAL A 96 15.00 -2.47 14.65
C VAL A 96 16.46 -2.19 15.03
N ALA A 97 16.93 -2.72 16.17
CA ALA A 97 18.32 -2.60 16.60
C ALA A 97 19.28 -3.31 15.64
N GLN A 98 18.93 -4.51 15.19
CA GLN A 98 19.72 -5.27 14.22
C GLN A 98 19.83 -4.55 12.87
N GLU A 99 18.71 -4.05 12.34
CA GLU A 99 18.67 -3.39 11.03
C GLU A 99 19.34 -2.01 11.04
N SER A 100 19.21 -1.25 12.14
CA SER A 100 19.85 0.07 12.26
C SER A 100 21.30 0.04 12.70
N GLY A 101 21.74 -1.03 13.38
CA GLY A 101 23.01 -1.06 14.09
C GLY A 101 23.03 -0.22 15.38
N HIS A 102 21.89 0.27 15.87
CA HIS A 102 21.78 1.00 17.14
C HIS A 102 21.34 0.09 18.29
N PRO A 103 21.78 0.33 19.55
CA PRO A 103 21.31 -0.43 20.70
C PRO A 103 19.85 -0.09 21.05
N ILE A 104 19.14 -0.98 21.75
CA ILE A 104 17.75 -0.76 22.20
C ILE A 104 17.58 0.57 22.97
N SER A 105 18.55 0.90 23.84
CA SER A 105 18.54 2.13 24.64
C SER A 105 18.51 3.41 23.79
N PHE A 106 19.00 3.36 22.54
CA PHE A 106 18.91 4.49 21.62
C PHE A 106 17.45 4.85 21.29
N PHE A 107 16.57 3.87 21.16
CA PHE A 107 15.16 4.08 20.85
C PHE A 107 14.37 4.57 22.06
N GLU A 108 14.73 4.11 23.26
CA GLU A 108 14.20 4.63 24.52
C GLU A 108 14.60 6.10 24.73
N ASP A 109 15.86 6.44 24.42
CA ASP A 109 16.36 7.81 24.42
C ASP A 109 15.67 8.66 23.35
N MET A 110 15.38 8.09 22.18
CA MET A 110 14.64 8.79 21.15
C MET A 110 13.24 9.17 21.63
N ALA A 111 12.54 8.25 22.30
CA ALA A 111 11.20 8.51 22.84
C ALA A 111 11.18 9.55 23.97
N THR A 112 12.18 9.52 24.85
CA THR A 112 12.21 10.35 26.08
C THR A 112 12.95 11.67 25.92
N ARG A 113 13.82 11.80 24.91
CA ARG A 113 14.66 12.99 24.69
C ARG A 113 14.52 13.54 23.28
N THR A 114 14.82 12.75 22.25
CA THR A 114 14.91 13.26 20.87
C THR A 114 13.56 13.75 20.32
N ALA A 115 12.47 13.00 20.51
CA ALA A 115 11.13 13.39 20.07
C ALA A 115 10.62 14.62 20.86
N PRO A 116 10.71 14.67 22.20
CA PRO A 116 10.43 15.91 22.95
C PRO A 116 11.24 17.13 22.51
N GLN A 117 12.56 16.97 22.29
CA GLN A 117 13.41 18.05 21.79
C GLN A 117 12.98 18.54 20.40
N PHE A 118 12.58 17.61 19.53
CA PHE A 118 12.07 17.96 18.21
C PHE A 118 10.76 18.76 18.31
N LEU A 119 9.82 18.34 19.15
CA LEU A 119 8.57 19.07 19.37
C LEU A 119 8.82 20.47 19.96
N THR A 120 9.75 20.59 20.92
CA THR A 120 10.17 21.90 21.46
C THR A 120 10.77 22.77 20.37
N TRP A 121 11.63 22.22 19.50
CA TRP A 121 12.16 22.95 18.35
C TRP A 121 11.03 23.38 17.40
N ALA A 122 10.06 22.52 17.09
CA ALA A 122 8.93 22.86 16.21
C ALA A 122 8.08 23.99 16.81
N MET A 123 7.91 24.03 18.14
CA MET A 123 7.20 25.10 18.84
C MET A 123 7.94 26.45 18.82
N THR A 124 9.28 26.45 18.74
CA THR A 124 10.07 27.69 18.78
C THR A 124 10.54 28.17 17.41
N ALA A 125 10.64 27.27 16.43
CA ALA A 125 11.09 27.59 15.08
C ALA A 125 9.96 28.12 14.18
N ILE A 126 8.70 27.85 14.53
CA ILE A 126 7.52 28.27 13.78
C ILE A 126 6.70 29.19 14.68
N ASP A 127 6.39 30.40 14.19
CA ASP A 127 5.47 31.30 14.88
C ASP A 127 4.04 30.81 14.67
N TRP A 128 3.59 29.90 15.52
CA TRP A 128 2.23 29.33 15.43
C TRP A 128 1.14 30.36 15.73
N GLY A 129 1.46 31.44 16.44
CA GLY A 129 0.51 32.50 16.79
C GLY A 129 0.09 33.36 15.60
N GLN A 130 0.82 33.31 14.48
CA GLN A 130 0.45 34.01 13.26
C GLN A 130 -0.77 33.40 12.57
N TYR A 131 -1.00 32.10 12.76
CA TYR A 131 -2.07 31.38 12.09
C TYR A 131 -3.40 31.54 12.84
N LYS A 132 -4.51 31.56 12.10
CA LYS A 132 -5.86 31.43 12.64
C LYS A 132 -6.30 29.97 12.70
N LEU A 133 -5.77 29.14 11.80
CA LEU A 133 -6.04 27.72 11.72
C LEU A 133 -4.75 26.93 11.53
N VAL A 134 -4.60 25.83 12.27
CA VAL A 134 -3.58 24.81 12.05
C VAL A 134 -4.30 23.47 11.83
N GLY A 135 -4.20 22.96 10.60
CA GLY A 135 -4.79 21.70 10.17
C GLY A 135 -3.77 20.57 10.17
N PHE A 136 -4.09 19.44 10.79
CA PHE A 136 -3.26 18.24 10.81
C PHE A 136 -3.88 17.15 9.94
N THR A 137 -3.11 16.62 8.99
CA THR A 137 -3.44 15.35 8.35
C THR A 137 -2.84 14.21 9.19
N SER A 138 -3.64 13.18 9.46
CA SER A 138 -3.23 12.03 10.28
C SER A 138 -3.67 10.73 9.63
N THR A 139 -2.70 9.93 9.18
CA THR A 139 -2.90 8.61 8.55
C THR A 139 -1.95 7.60 9.19
N PHE A 140 -2.47 6.51 9.74
CA PHE A 140 -1.69 5.47 10.46
C PHE A 140 -0.79 6.09 11.56
N ASP A 141 0.53 5.85 11.55
CA ASP A 141 1.47 6.18 12.64
C ASP A 141 1.84 7.68 12.76
N GLN A 142 0.94 8.60 12.37
CA GLN A 142 1.13 10.05 12.44
C GLN A 142 0.43 10.73 13.62
N ASN A 143 -0.37 9.99 14.38
CA ASN A 143 -1.44 10.56 15.17
C ASN A 143 -0.97 11.15 16.50
N VAL A 144 -0.18 10.42 17.27
CA VAL A 144 0.30 10.86 18.59
C VAL A 144 1.26 12.04 18.45
N ALA A 145 2.12 12.03 17.43
CA ALA A 145 2.96 13.18 17.11
C ALA A 145 2.12 14.43 16.82
N SER A 146 1.06 14.28 16.01
CA SER A 146 0.12 15.35 15.67
C SER A 146 -0.67 15.85 16.88
N LEU A 147 -1.25 14.95 17.68
CA LEU A 147 -1.99 15.28 18.90
C LEU A 147 -1.11 16.04 19.90
N THR A 148 0.15 15.61 20.06
CA THR A 148 1.08 16.23 21.01
C THR A 148 1.44 17.65 20.58
N LEU A 149 1.81 17.86 19.31
CA LEU A 149 2.11 19.21 18.81
C LEU A 149 0.87 20.11 18.84
N ALA A 150 -0.29 19.60 18.42
CA ALA A 150 -1.54 20.34 18.45
C ALA A 150 -1.90 20.82 19.87
N LYS A 151 -1.73 19.95 20.88
CA LYS A 151 -1.91 20.33 22.28
C LYS A 151 -0.94 21.44 22.69
N MET A 152 0.35 21.31 22.35
CA MET A 152 1.36 22.33 22.69
C MET A 152 1.04 23.69 22.05
N ILE A 153 0.59 23.69 20.79
CA ILE A 153 0.12 24.90 20.10
C ILE A 153 -1.08 25.48 20.84
N LYS A 154 -2.11 24.68 21.15
CA LYS A 154 -3.33 25.17 21.81
C LYS A 154 -3.08 25.71 23.21
N ASP A 155 -2.19 25.10 23.97
CA ASP A 155 -1.83 25.54 25.32
C ASP A 155 -1.14 26.92 25.30
N LEU A 156 -0.31 27.21 24.27
CA LEU A 156 0.41 28.48 24.14
C LEU A 156 -0.37 29.55 23.36
N TYR A 157 -1.18 29.12 22.39
CA TYR A 157 -1.98 29.98 21.51
C TYR A 157 -3.45 29.53 21.51
N PRO A 158 -4.22 29.81 22.58
CA PRO A 158 -5.59 29.31 22.74
C PRO A 158 -6.57 29.70 21.62
N GLU A 159 -6.31 30.84 20.96
CA GLU A 159 -7.12 31.38 19.88
C GLU A 159 -6.95 30.62 18.55
N VAL A 160 -5.83 29.93 18.35
CA VAL A 160 -5.58 29.14 17.15
C VAL A 160 -6.58 27.99 17.07
N LYS A 161 -7.25 27.85 15.92
CA LYS A 161 -8.17 26.75 15.66
C LYS A 161 -7.40 25.52 15.21
N ILE A 162 -7.49 24.46 15.99
CA ILE A 162 -6.90 23.16 15.72
C ILE A 162 -7.91 22.31 14.96
N VAL A 163 -7.53 21.90 13.75
CA VAL A 163 -8.35 21.06 12.88
C VAL A 163 -7.62 19.76 12.61
N PHE A 164 -8.32 18.63 12.71
CA PHE A 164 -7.79 17.32 12.34
C PHE A 164 -8.58 16.70 11.20
N GLY A 165 -7.91 15.91 10.37
CA GLY A 165 -8.51 15.06 9.34
C GLY A 165 -7.55 13.96 8.92
N GLY A 166 -7.94 13.21 7.89
CA GLY A 166 -7.22 12.02 7.42
C GLY A 166 -7.76 10.73 8.02
N ALA A 167 -7.19 9.60 7.61
CA ALA A 167 -7.77 8.27 7.84
C ALA A 167 -7.97 7.93 9.32
N ASN A 168 -7.12 8.43 10.23
CA ASN A 168 -7.28 8.19 11.68
C ASN A 168 -8.49 8.89 12.30
N TYR A 169 -9.11 9.83 11.58
CA TYR A 169 -10.27 10.61 12.04
C TYR A 169 -11.56 10.23 11.31
N ASP A 170 -11.55 9.15 10.53
CA ASP A 170 -12.76 8.69 9.85
C ASP A 170 -13.76 8.03 10.82
N GLY A 171 -15.04 8.38 10.63
CA GLY A 171 -16.16 7.80 11.36
C GLY A 171 -16.04 7.92 12.88
N GLU A 172 -16.21 6.80 13.57
CA GLU A 172 -16.20 6.75 15.05
C GLU A 172 -14.83 7.11 15.65
N MET A 173 -13.72 6.86 14.93
CA MET A 173 -12.38 7.19 15.40
C MET A 173 -12.23 8.69 15.62
N GLY A 174 -12.60 9.49 14.61
CA GLY A 174 -12.59 10.95 14.73
C GLY A 174 -13.51 11.46 15.82
N MET A 175 -14.63 10.76 16.04
CA MET A 175 -15.52 11.13 17.13
C MET A 175 -14.95 10.89 18.52
N GLU A 176 -14.33 9.73 18.71
CA GLU A 176 -13.71 9.40 19.97
C GLU A 176 -12.52 10.32 20.27
N TYR A 177 -11.68 10.62 19.27
CA TYR A 177 -10.59 11.58 19.44
C TYR A 177 -11.09 12.98 19.77
N PHE A 178 -12.12 13.47 19.07
CA PHE A 178 -12.69 14.77 19.37
C PHE A 178 -13.25 14.84 20.79
N ARG A 179 -13.96 13.79 21.24
CA ARG A 179 -14.49 13.68 22.61
C ARG A 179 -13.37 13.71 23.64
N ALA A 180 -12.33 12.91 23.44
CA ALA A 180 -11.25 12.73 24.41
C ALA A 180 -10.28 13.91 24.50
N PHE A 181 -10.18 14.73 23.44
CA PHE A 181 -9.22 15.83 23.35
C PHE A 181 -9.91 17.19 23.13
N PRO A 182 -10.22 17.93 24.22
CA PRO A 182 -10.87 19.24 24.14
C PRO A 182 -10.08 20.34 23.41
N PHE A 183 -8.78 20.15 23.22
CA PHE A 183 -7.93 21.09 22.48
C PHE A 183 -8.15 21.03 20.95
N ILE A 184 -8.87 20.02 20.44
CA ILE A 184 -9.27 19.93 19.04
C ILE A 184 -10.56 20.74 18.85
N ASP A 185 -10.51 21.76 17.99
CA ASP A 185 -11.67 22.62 17.72
C ASP A 185 -12.60 22.01 16.67
N TYR A 186 -12.04 21.38 15.63
CA TYR A 186 -12.80 20.75 14.55
C TYR A 186 -12.16 19.43 14.08
N VAL A 187 -12.99 18.48 13.66
CA VAL A 187 -12.53 17.28 12.93
C VAL A 187 -13.27 17.18 11.61
N VAL A 188 -12.53 17.09 10.51
CA VAL A 188 -13.05 16.81 9.17
C VAL A 188 -13.05 15.31 8.97
N VAL A 189 -14.24 14.75 8.77
CA VAL A 189 -14.45 13.32 8.51
C VAL A 189 -14.56 13.10 7.01
N GLY A 190 -13.57 12.42 6.43
CA GLY A 190 -13.57 12.09 5.01
C GLY A 190 -12.85 13.01 4.05
N GLU A 191 -13.42 13.07 2.84
CA GLU A 191 -12.94 13.90 1.73
C GLU A 191 -13.00 15.38 2.08
N GLY A 192 -11.82 16.01 2.11
CA GLY A 192 -11.65 17.39 2.56
C GLY A 192 -11.84 18.44 1.48
N GLU A 193 -11.92 18.06 0.20
CA GLU A 193 -11.89 18.99 -0.94
C GLU A 193 -13.00 20.03 -0.87
N GLU A 194 -14.23 19.64 -0.57
CA GLU A 194 -15.33 20.61 -0.45
C GLU A 194 -15.45 21.18 0.97
N VAL A 195 -15.18 20.35 1.97
CA VAL A 195 -15.42 20.65 3.39
C VAL A 195 -14.38 21.62 3.94
N VAL A 196 -13.09 21.41 3.65
CA VAL A 196 -12.00 22.21 4.22
C VAL A 196 -12.06 23.66 3.74
N PRO A 197 -12.25 23.99 2.44
CA PRO A 197 -12.37 25.39 2.03
C PRO A 197 -13.56 26.11 2.65
N ALA A 198 -14.70 25.41 2.84
CA ALA A 198 -15.87 25.96 3.51
C ALA A 198 -15.59 26.22 5.00
N LEU A 199 -14.93 25.28 5.68
CA LEU A 199 -14.54 25.41 7.09
C LEU A 199 -13.52 26.52 7.30
N VAL A 200 -12.50 26.61 6.43
CA VAL A 200 -11.49 27.68 6.49
C VAL A 200 -12.15 29.05 6.32
N ARG A 201 -13.06 29.20 5.37
CA ARG A 201 -13.83 30.44 5.21
C ARG A 201 -14.62 30.77 6.47
N HIS A 202 -15.38 29.81 7.00
CA HIS A 202 -16.15 29.97 8.24
C HIS A 202 -15.26 30.49 9.39
N ILE A 203 -14.05 29.95 9.53
CA ILE A 203 -13.12 30.34 10.60
C ILE A 203 -12.52 31.73 10.36
N LEU A 204 -12.08 32.04 9.13
CA LEU A 204 -11.45 33.32 8.81
C LEU A 204 -12.44 34.50 8.82
N GLU A 205 -13.71 34.26 8.47
CA GLU A 205 -14.76 35.29 8.45
C GLU A 205 -15.47 35.48 9.81
N GLY A 206 -15.08 34.73 10.85
CA GLY A 206 -15.61 34.89 12.21
C GLY A 206 -16.94 34.18 12.48
N ALA A 207 -17.14 33.00 11.87
CA ALA A 207 -18.29 32.12 12.08
C ALA A 207 -19.66 32.71 11.68
N SER A 208 -19.71 33.51 10.61
CA SER A 208 -20.94 34.11 10.07
C SER A 208 -21.92 33.08 9.50
N ASP A 209 -21.41 32.01 8.89
CA ASP A 209 -22.18 30.92 8.28
C ASP A 209 -22.19 29.66 9.14
N ALA A 210 -23.10 28.72 8.86
CA ALA A 210 -23.12 27.42 9.53
C ALA A 210 -21.85 26.60 9.24
N VAL A 211 -21.41 25.80 10.22
CA VAL A 211 -20.32 24.83 10.03
C VAL A 211 -20.73 23.82 8.95
N PRO A 212 -19.86 23.51 7.96
CA PRO A 212 -20.24 22.60 6.87
C PRO A 212 -20.46 21.17 7.36
N ASN A 213 -21.32 20.43 6.66
CA ASN A 213 -21.48 18.99 6.86
C ASN A 213 -20.14 18.26 6.64
N GLY A 214 -19.93 17.15 7.33
CA GLY A 214 -18.66 16.42 7.39
C GLY A 214 -17.71 16.92 8.46
N VAL A 215 -18.06 17.98 9.20
CA VAL A 215 -17.26 18.51 10.31
C VAL A 215 -17.91 18.19 11.65
N ILE A 216 -17.09 17.64 12.55
CA ILE A 216 -17.42 17.54 13.96
C ILE A 216 -16.94 18.82 14.66
N PHE A 217 -17.80 19.42 15.47
CA PHE A 217 -17.50 20.63 16.25
C PHE A 217 -18.26 20.65 17.58
N ARG A 218 -17.95 21.62 18.44
CA ARG A 218 -18.71 21.88 19.68
C ARG A 218 -19.60 23.10 19.51
N GLU A 219 -20.87 22.98 19.92
CA GLU A 219 -21.82 24.08 20.01
C GLU A 219 -22.50 24.03 21.38
N LYS A 220 -22.32 25.08 22.20
CA LYS A 220 -22.88 25.16 23.57
C LYS A 220 -22.57 23.89 24.40
N ASP A 221 -21.31 23.48 24.39
CA ASP A 221 -20.77 22.27 25.04
C ASP A 221 -21.32 20.93 24.52
N GLN A 222 -22.12 20.94 23.45
CA GLN A 222 -22.59 19.73 22.78
C GLN A 222 -21.76 19.44 21.55
N ILE A 223 -21.34 18.19 21.41
CA ILE A 223 -20.71 17.69 20.18
C ILE A 223 -21.78 17.63 19.08
N ARG A 224 -21.50 18.29 17.96
CA ARG A 224 -22.34 18.31 16.75
C ARG A 224 -21.62 17.63 15.61
N PHE A 225 -22.35 16.83 14.85
CA PHE A 225 -21.88 16.24 13.61
C PHE A 225 -23.08 15.99 12.69
N ALA A 226 -22.97 16.47 11.46
CA ALA A 226 -23.86 16.10 10.36
C ALA A 226 -22.97 15.53 9.25
N PRO A 227 -23.21 14.29 8.78
CA PRO A 227 -22.37 13.69 7.75
C PRO A 227 -22.51 14.45 6.42
N ASN A 228 -21.43 14.54 5.65
CA ASN A 228 -21.51 15.04 4.28
C ASN A 228 -22.16 13.97 3.39
N PRO A 229 -23.35 14.21 2.80
CA PRO A 229 -24.02 13.21 1.97
C PRO A 229 -23.37 13.05 0.60
N ALA A 230 -22.52 14.00 0.17
CA ALA A 230 -21.89 14.00 -1.13
C ALA A 230 -20.46 13.47 -1.07
N LEU A 231 -20.16 12.59 -2.00
CA LEU A 231 -18.78 12.20 -2.33
C LEU A 231 -18.24 13.16 -3.39
N PHE A 232 -16.97 13.53 -3.26
CA PHE A 232 -16.27 14.39 -4.20
C PHE A 232 -16.23 13.75 -5.60
N ALA A 233 -17.07 14.20 -6.51
CA ALA A 233 -17.19 13.58 -7.84
C ALA A 233 -16.46 14.38 -8.93
N ASP A 234 -16.18 15.66 -8.69
CA ASP A 234 -15.72 16.60 -9.70
C ASP A 234 -14.22 16.90 -9.56
N PHE A 235 -13.40 15.91 -9.93
CA PHE A 235 -11.94 16.03 -9.88
C PHE A 235 -11.37 17.15 -10.76
N ALA A 236 -12.14 17.72 -11.68
CA ALA A 236 -11.68 18.86 -12.48
C ALA A 236 -11.50 20.14 -11.65
N LYS A 237 -12.08 20.19 -10.44
CA LYS A 237 -12.04 21.37 -9.56
C LYS A 237 -10.79 21.49 -8.67
N THR A 238 -10.02 20.43 -8.48
CA THR A 238 -8.87 20.44 -7.55
C THR A 238 -7.54 20.76 -8.23
N GLY A 239 -7.40 20.44 -9.52
CA GLY A 239 -6.13 20.57 -10.25
C GLY A 239 -5.03 19.64 -9.70
N PRO A 240 -3.78 19.76 -10.20
CA PRO A 240 -2.65 19.01 -9.66
C PRO A 240 -2.30 19.50 -8.24
N PRO A 241 -1.84 18.62 -7.33
CA PRO A 241 -1.35 19.02 -6.01
C PRO A 241 -0.22 20.04 -6.06
N ASP A 242 -0.16 20.93 -5.06
CA ASP A 242 0.89 21.92 -4.89
C ASP A 242 1.93 21.46 -3.84
N TYR A 243 3.13 21.10 -4.30
CA TYR A 243 4.23 20.60 -3.47
C TYR A 243 5.35 21.62 -3.24
N ASP A 244 5.11 22.90 -3.51
CA ASP A 244 6.16 23.93 -3.44
C ASP A 244 6.85 23.99 -2.07
N ASP A 245 6.10 24.00 -0.96
CA ASP A 245 6.69 24.08 0.39
C ASP A 245 7.54 22.84 0.72
N TYR A 246 7.17 21.66 0.22
CA TYR A 246 7.99 20.45 0.35
C TYR A 246 9.33 20.61 -0.38
N TYR A 247 9.31 21.08 -1.63
CA TYR A 247 10.53 21.26 -2.42
C TYR A 247 11.39 22.44 -1.91
N HIS A 248 10.78 23.50 -1.40
CA HIS A 248 11.49 24.57 -0.72
C HIS A 248 12.19 24.05 0.54
N LEU A 249 11.53 23.19 1.32
CA LEU A 249 12.15 22.54 2.47
C LEU A 249 13.33 21.65 2.07
N LEU A 250 13.19 20.84 1.01
CA LEU A 250 14.30 20.02 0.53
C LEU A 250 15.50 20.88 0.10
N ALA A 251 15.25 22.01 -0.55
CA ALA A 251 16.30 22.95 -0.92
C ALA A 251 16.97 23.60 0.30
N GLU A 252 16.20 23.93 1.35
CA GLU A 252 16.71 24.46 2.62
C GLU A 252 17.65 23.46 3.33
N LEU A 253 17.29 22.17 3.34
CA LEU A 253 18.05 21.11 4.02
C LEU A 253 19.29 20.65 3.23
N GLY A 254 19.44 21.05 1.97
CA GLY A 254 20.60 20.78 1.12
C GLY A 254 20.80 19.31 0.74
N ASP A 255 22.03 18.96 0.32
CA ASP A 255 22.37 17.67 -0.27
C ASP A 255 22.11 16.46 0.66
N ALA A 256 22.14 16.66 1.98
CA ALA A 256 21.79 15.63 2.95
C ALA A 256 20.33 15.17 2.86
N ALA A 257 19.44 15.97 2.27
CA ALA A 257 18.07 15.61 1.92
C ALA A 257 17.89 15.16 0.46
N GLN A 258 18.92 15.29 -0.40
CA GLN A 258 18.85 14.89 -1.82
C GLN A 258 18.92 13.38 -2.06
N GLY A 259 19.25 12.58 -1.04
CA GLY A 259 19.07 11.11 -1.09
C GLY A 259 17.60 10.67 -1.16
N LEU A 260 16.66 11.62 -1.10
CA LEU A 260 15.25 11.44 -1.41
C LEU A 260 15.08 11.62 -2.92
N ASP A 261 15.19 10.52 -3.66
CA ASP A 261 14.79 10.48 -5.05
C ASP A 261 13.43 11.19 -5.23
N ARG A 262 13.40 12.25 -6.05
CA ARG A 262 12.20 13.10 -6.23
C ARG A 262 11.06 12.28 -6.79
N ILE A 263 10.16 11.82 -5.94
CA ILE A 263 9.03 10.99 -6.34
C ILE A 263 7.74 11.73 -5.97
N LEU A 264 6.90 11.96 -6.98
CA LEU A 264 5.63 12.67 -6.80
C LEU A 264 4.51 11.67 -6.51
N LEU A 265 3.73 11.97 -5.47
CA LEU A 265 2.47 11.28 -5.26
C LEU A 265 1.43 11.85 -6.23
N TYR A 266 0.58 10.99 -6.77
CA TYR A 266 -0.52 11.41 -7.62
C TYR A 266 -1.74 10.53 -7.36
N GLU A 267 -2.92 11.12 -7.31
CA GLU A 267 -4.18 10.38 -7.16
C GLU A 267 -4.98 10.50 -8.46
N GLY A 268 -5.11 9.37 -9.15
CA GLY A 268 -5.92 9.25 -10.36
C GLY A 268 -7.36 8.87 -10.08
N SER A 269 -7.65 8.22 -8.96
CA SER A 269 -8.96 7.66 -8.62
C SER A 269 -9.11 7.39 -7.12
N ARG A 270 -10.37 7.25 -6.69
CA ARG A 270 -10.78 6.89 -5.33
C ARG A 270 -11.82 5.78 -5.35
N GLY A 271 -11.90 5.02 -4.26
CA GLY A 271 -12.76 3.85 -4.16
C GLY A 271 -12.11 2.60 -4.76
N CYS A 272 -12.90 1.54 -4.96
CA CYS A 272 -12.41 0.30 -5.54
C CYS A 272 -13.48 -0.35 -6.43
N TRP A 273 -13.26 -0.39 -7.74
CA TRP A 273 -14.25 -0.94 -8.69
C TRP A 273 -14.55 -2.43 -8.46
N TRP A 274 -13.61 -3.16 -7.85
CA TRP A 274 -13.84 -4.52 -7.39
C TRP A 274 -14.65 -4.51 -6.10
N GLY A 275 -14.21 -3.74 -5.10
CA GLY A 275 -14.82 -3.63 -3.79
C GLY A 275 -16.27 -3.15 -3.80
N GLU A 276 -16.68 -2.33 -4.78
CA GLU A 276 -18.08 -1.96 -4.99
C GLU A 276 -19.01 -3.16 -5.16
N LYS A 277 -18.51 -4.26 -5.73
CA LYS A 277 -19.29 -5.46 -6.06
C LYS A 277 -18.92 -6.65 -5.17
N HIS A 278 -17.65 -6.72 -4.80
CA HIS A 278 -16.98 -7.84 -4.16
C HIS A 278 -15.96 -7.29 -3.14
N HIS A 279 -16.45 -6.75 -2.03
CA HIS A 279 -15.58 -6.19 -0.99
C HIS A 279 -14.71 -7.30 -0.40
N CYS A 280 -13.40 -7.25 -0.65
CA CYS A 280 -12.47 -8.20 -0.10
C CYS A 280 -12.61 -8.28 1.43
N THR A 281 -12.77 -9.49 1.96
CA THR A 281 -13.30 -9.73 3.32
C THR A 281 -12.44 -9.17 4.45
N PHE A 282 -11.14 -8.99 4.20
CA PHE A 282 -10.17 -8.44 5.14
C PHE A 282 -9.85 -6.95 4.94
N CYS A 283 -10.26 -6.36 3.81
CA CYS A 283 -9.79 -5.04 3.41
C CYS A 283 -10.56 -3.92 4.13
N GLY A 284 -9.87 -3.16 4.97
CA GLY A 284 -10.42 -2.02 5.72
C GLY A 284 -10.27 -0.66 5.02
N LEU A 285 -9.83 -0.62 3.76
CA LEU A 285 -9.64 0.63 3.01
C LEU A 285 -10.97 1.21 2.54
N ASN A 286 -10.97 2.49 2.16
CA ASN A 286 -12.14 3.24 1.67
C ASN A 286 -13.28 3.35 2.71
N ALA A 287 -12.95 3.65 3.97
CA ALA A 287 -13.87 3.70 5.11
C ALA A 287 -15.22 4.39 4.84
N GLN A 288 -15.22 5.48 4.05
CA GLN A 288 -16.44 6.23 3.73
C GLN A 288 -17.27 5.61 2.61
N SER A 289 -16.63 5.11 1.54
CA SER A 289 -17.35 4.58 0.38
C SER A 289 -16.46 3.75 -0.52
N MET A 290 -16.93 2.57 -0.91
CA MET A 290 -16.32 1.77 -1.98
C MET A 290 -16.47 2.40 -3.36
N LYS A 291 -17.33 3.42 -3.52
CA LYS A 291 -17.73 3.93 -4.82
C LYS A 291 -16.52 4.40 -5.63
N PHE A 292 -16.25 3.74 -6.75
CA PHE A 292 -15.13 4.00 -7.63
C PHE A 292 -15.40 5.23 -8.48
N ARG A 293 -14.46 6.18 -8.45
CA ARG A 293 -14.47 7.39 -9.25
C ARG A 293 -13.05 7.68 -9.69
N ALA A 294 -12.87 8.05 -10.96
CA ALA A 294 -11.55 8.33 -11.52
C ALA A 294 -11.57 9.62 -12.34
N LYS A 295 -10.42 10.27 -12.41
CA LYS A 295 -10.15 11.33 -13.38
C LYS A 295 -10.20 10.78 -14.80
N ALA A 296 -10.53 11.64 -15.76
CA ALA A 296 -10.38 11.25 -17.16
C ALA A 296 -8.88 11.03 -17.49
N PRO A 297 -8.51 10.05 -18.33
CA PRO A 297 -7.11 9.80 -18.70
C PRO A 297 -6.37 11.04 -19.18
N ASP A 298 -6.99 11.87 -20.03
CA ASP A 298 -6.37 13.10 -20.53
C ASP A 298 -6.17 14.15 -19.43
N GLN A 299 -7.05 14.19 -18.42
CA GLN A 299 -6.85 15.05 -17.25
C GLN A 299 -5.63 14.56 -16.46
N ALA A 300 -5.53 13.26 -16.22
CA ALA A 300 -4.39 12.69 -15.51
C ALA A 300 -3.06 12.92 -16.25
N ALA A 301 -3.04 12.76 -17.57
CA ALA A 301 -1.87 13.03 -18.40
C ALA A 301 -1.43 14.51 -18.29
N ARG A 302 -2.37 15.46 -18.37
CA ARG A 302 -2.07 16.90 -18.21
C ARG A 302 -1.54 17.24 -16.83
N GLU A 303 -2.15 16.71 -15.78
CA GLU A 303 -1.73 16.96 -14.39
C GLU A 303 -0.35 16.36 -14.10
N MET A 304 -0.09 15.12 -14.52
CA MET A 304 1.24 14.50 -14.40
C MET A 304 2.30 15.27 -15.19
N THR A 305 1.98 15.78 -16.38
CA THR A 305 2.88 16.63 -17.17
C THR A 305 3.20 17.94 -16.46
N ALA A 306 2.19 18.60 -15.88
CA ALA A 306 2.37 19.84 -15.13
C ALA A 306 3.23 19.63 -13.87
N LEU A 307 2.98 18.55 -13.13
CA LEU A 307 3.75 18.14 -11.96
C LEU A 307 5.20 17.83 -12.31
N SER A 308 5.42 17.02 -13.36
CA SER A 308 6.75 16.67 -13.86
C SER A 308 7.55 17.92 -14.25
N SER A 309 6.91 18.84 -14.99
CA SER A 309 7.54 20.08 -15.45
C SER A 309 7.86 21.04 -14.29
N ARG A 310 6.99 21.12 -13.28
CA ARG A 310 7.17 22.03 -12.14
C ARG A 310 8.24 21.56 -11.17
N TYR A 311 8.34 20.25 -10.93
CA TYR A 311 9.21 19.68 -9.90
C TYR A 311 10.40 18.89 -10.45
N ASP A 312 10.59 18.89 -11.77
CA ASP A 312 11.75 18.32 -12.47
C ASP A 312 11.99 16.85 -12.07
N THR A 313 11.00 16.01 -12.37
CA THR A 313 11.06 14.55 -12.16
C THR A 313 10.08 13.80 -13.07
N THR A 314 10.43 12.57 -13.41
CA THR A 314 9.57 11.63 -14.16
C THR A 314 9.10 10.45 -13.30
N ARG A 315 9.31 10.53 -11.98
CA ARG A 315 8.99 9.45 -11.03
C ARG A 315 7.69 9.74 -10.29
N PHE A 316 6.77 8.78 -10.36
CA PHE A 316 5.44 8.90 -9.77
C PHE A 316 5.10 7.66 -8.94
N ARG A 317 4.34 7.86 -7.86
CA ARG A 317 3.59 6.81 -7.17
C ARG A 317 2.13 7.19 -7.19
N LEU A 318 1.32 6.38 -7.88
CA LEU A 318 -0.12 6.55 -7.83
C LEU A 318 -0.61 6.00 -6.50
N VAL A 319 -1.36 6.82 -5.75
CA VAL A 319 -1.92 6.47 -4.43
C VAL A 319 -3.33 5.89 -4.53
N ASP A 320 -3.78 5.61 -5.75
CA ASP A 320 -5.02 4.90 -6.05
C ASP A 320 -5.03 3.53 -5.37
N ASN A 321 -6.08 3.20 -4.61
CA ASN A 321 -6.26 1.84 -4.06
C ASN A 321 -6.39 0.77 -5.17
N ILE A 322 -6.83 1.20 -6.36
CA ILE A 322 -6.86 0.40 -7.59
C ILE A 322 -6.97 1.36 -8.77
N ILE A 323 -6.12 1.26 -9.79
CA ILE A 323 -6.22 2.15 -10.96
C ILE A 323 -7.50 1.92 -11.78
N ASP A 324 -7.94 2.97 -12.49
CA ASP A 324 -8.95 2.82 -13.55
C ASP A 324 -8.35 2.01 -14.71
N MET A 325 -9.05 0.96 -15.14
CA MET A 325 -8.62 0.13 -16.26
C MET A 325 -8.49 0.90 -17.59
N LYS A 326 -9.18 2.05 -17.73
CA LYS A 326 -9.00 2.96 -18.86
C LYS A 326 -7.61 3.55 -18.92
N TYR A 327 -6.88 3.65 -17.79
CA TYR A 327 -5.52 4.19 -17.76
C TYR A 327 -4.52 3.29 -18.48
N VAL A 328 -4.75 1.97 -18.55
CA VAL A 328 -3.84 1.05 -19.25
C VAL A 328 -3.63 1.51 -20.69
N GLU A 329 -4.71 1.71 -21.44
CA GLU A 329 -4.64 2.11 -22.85
C GLU A 329 -4.57 3.63 -23.03
N ASN A 330 -5.38 4.38 -22.28
CA ASN A 330 -5.58 5.80 -22.56
C ASN A 330 -4.68 6.74 -21.75
N LEU A 331 -3.88 6.23 -20.80
CA LEU A 331 -2.87 7.03 -20.10
C LEU A 331 -1.48 6.46 -20.39
N PHE A 332 -1.24 5.22 -19.95
CA PHE A 332 0.05 4.55 -20.17
C PHE A 332 0.30 4.21 -21.64
N GLY A 333 -0.74 3.92 -22.43
CA GLY A 333 -0.61 3.78 -23.87
C GLY A 333 -0.23 5.09 -24.58
N GLN A 334 -0.71 6.24 -24.10
CA GLN A 334 -0.28 7.55 -24.61
C GLN A 334 1.21 7.80 -24.29
N PHE A 335 1.64 7.53 -23.05
CA PHE A 335 3.04 7.64 -22.65
C PHE A 335 3.96 6.67 -23.39
N ALA A 336 3.49 5.44 -23.65
CA ALA A 336 4.20 4.46 -24.46
C ALA A 336 4.40 4.95 -25.90
N ALA A 337 3.37 5.52 -26.53
CA ALA A 337 3.44 6.07 -27.88
C ALA A 337 4.35 7.30 -27.98
N ALA A 338 4.42 8.10 -26.91
CA ALA A 338 5.32 9.25 -26.81
C ALA A 338 6.75 8.89 -26.39
N HIS A 339 7.02 7.61 -26.09
CA HIS A 339 8.31 7.13 -25.59
C HIS A 339 8.79 7.85 -24.32
N CYS A 340 7.88 8.10 -23.37
CA CYS A 340 8.23 8.75 -22.11
C CYS A 340 9.05 7.84 -21.17
N ASP A 341 10.16 8.33 -20.64
CA ASP A 341 11.00 7.65 -19.65
C ASP A 341 10.48 7.83 -18.20
N LEU A 342 9.29 7.30 -17.92
CA LEU A 342 8.68 7.38 -16.59
C LEU A 342 9.11 6.22 -15.67
N ASP A 343 9.10 6.49 -14.35
CA ASP A 343 9.16 5.49 -13.27
C ASP A 343 7.87 5.59 -12.46
N VAL A 344 6.89 4.73 -12.77
CA VAL A 344 5.58 4.75 -12.14
C VAL A 344 5.34 3.49 -11.29
N PHE A 345 4.80 3.70 -10.10
CA PHE A 345 4.13 2.65 -9.30
C PHE A 345 2.62 2.79 -9.40
N ILE A 346 1.92 1.66 -9.45
CA ILE A 346 0.45 1.59 -9.44
C ILE A 346 -0.05 0.43 -8.57
N GLU A 347 -1.25 0.55 -8.04
CA GLU A 347 -2.00 -0.60 -7.51
C GLU A 347 -3.06 -1.07 -8.51
N THR A 348 -3.25 -2.38 -8.63
CA THR A 348 -4.16 -2.99 -9.60
C THR A 348 -4.65 -4.35 -9.10
N LYS A 349 -5.36 -5.09 -9.94
CA LYS A 349 -5.75 -6.49 -9.70
C LYS A 349 -4.95 -7.42 -10.61
N SER A 350 -4.60 -8.61 -10.14
CA SER A 350 -3.77 -9.60 -10.84
C SER A 350 -4.40 -10.26 -12.08
N ASN A 351 -5.59 -9.82 -12.50
CA ASN A 351 -6.28 -10.35 -13.68
C ASN A 351 -5.89 -9.66 -14.99
N LEU A 352 -4.75 -8.96 -15.02
CA LEU A 352 -4.21 -8.32 -16.23
C LEU A 352 -3.78 -9.34 -17.29
N GLN A 353 -4.03 -9.02 -18.54
CA GLN A 353 -3.55 -9.78 -19.69
C GLN A 353 -2.10 -9.39 -20.03
N LYS A 354 -1.37 -10.29 -20.72
CA LYS A 354 0.00 -10.04 -21.21
C LYS A 354 0.12 -8.70 -21.95
N SER A 355 -0.82 -8.38 -22.84
CA SER A 355 -0.83 -7.13 -23.61
C SER A 355 -0.98 -5.89 -22.71
N GLN A 356 -1.81 -5.98 -21.68
CA GLN A 356 -2.00 -4.88 -20.72
C GLN A 356 -0.74 -4.65 -19.89
N ILE A 357 -0.09 -5.72 -19.40
CA ILE A 357 1.19 -5.62 -18.68
C ILE A 357 2.28 -5.02 -19.58
N ARG A 358 2.31 -5.40 -20.87
CA ARG A 358 3.21 -4.79 -21.85
C ARG A 358 2.97 -3.28 -21.99
N THR A 359 1.71 -2.86 -22.16
CA THR A 359 1.37 -1.43 -22.30
C THR A 359 1.77 -0.65 -21.05
N LEU A 360 1.52 -1.19 -19.86
CA LEU A 360 1.96 -0.59 -18.60
C LEU A 360 3.50 -0.45 -18.55
N ALA A 361 4.23 -1.52 -18.88
CA ALA A 361 5.69 -1.53 -18.86
C ALA A 361 6.31 -0.50 -19.83
N VAL A 362 5.83 -0.47 -21.08
CA VAL A 362 6.29 0.48 -22.09
C VAL A 362 5.82 1.91 -21.80
N GLY A 363 4.68 2.07 -21.12
CA GLY A 363 4.17 3.35 -20.63
C GLY A 363 4.86 3.86 -19.37
N GLY A 364 5.89 3.16 -18.88
CA GLY A 364 6.75 3.61 -17.78
C GLY A 364 6.35 3.10 -16.39
N VAL A 365 5.44 2.13 -16.27
CA VAL A 365 5.21 1.42 -15.01
C VAL A 365 6.41 0.50 -14.75
N LYS A 366 7.10 0.72 -13.64
CA LYS A 366 8.27 -0.07 -13.22
C LYS A 366 7.97 -0.98 -12.04
N CYS A 367 6.95 -0.64 -11.25
CA CYS A 367 6.49 -1.47 -10.15
C CYS A 367 4.96 -1.44 -10.09
N MET A 368 4.33 -2.54 -9.69
CA MET A 368 2.91 -2.56 -9.40
C MET A 368 2.57 -3.47 -8.21
N GLN A 369 1.46 -3.20 -7.56
CA GLN A 369 0.84 -4.05 -6.54
C GLN A 369 -0.50 -4.61 -7.05
N PRO A 370 -0.53 -5.81 -7.64
CA PRO A 370 -1.73 -6.41 -8.22
C PRO A 370 -2.63 -7.16 -7.22
N GLY A 371 -2.30 -7.14 -5.91
CA GLY A 371 -3.01 -7.85 -4.85
C GLY A 371 -3.19 -9.34 -5.13
N LEU A 372 -2.13 -10.14 -5.01
CA LEU A 372 -2.18 -11.59 -5.26
C LEU A 372 -2.75 -12.36 -4.06
N GLU A 373 -2.24 -12.06 -2.87
CA GLU A 373 -2.59 -12.54 -1.53
C GLU A 373 -2.51 -14.05 -1.27
N SER A 374 -2.65 -14.92 -2.26
CA SER A 374 -2.58 -16.37 -2.08
C SER A 374 -2.35 -17.10 -3.40
N LEU A 375 -1.79 -18.31 -3.30
CA LEU A 375 -1.71 -19.30 -4.38
C LEU A 375 -2.68 -20.48 -4.15
N SER A 376 -3.59 -20.38 -3.18
CA SER A 376 -4.69 -21.32 -2.95
C SER A 376 -6.03 -20.72 -3.38
N LEU A 377 -6.78 -21.46 -4.19
CA LEU A 377 -8.06 -21.00 -4.70
C LEU A 377 -9.15 -20.86 -3.62
N SER A 378 -9.15 -21.74 -2.61
CA SER A 378 -10.12 -21.66 -1.50
C SER A 378 -9.91 -20.39 -0.69
N GLN A 379 -8.66 -20.03 -0.39
CA GLN A 379 -8.27 -18.79 0.30
C GLN A 379 -8.68 -17.57 -0.54
N LEU A 380 -8.38 -17.56 -1.84
CA LEU A 380 -8.78 -16.48 -2.75
C LEU A 380 -10.31 -16.28 -2.82
N LYS A 381 -11.09 -17.37 -2.67
CA LYS A 381 -12.55 -17.30 -2.55
C LYS A 381 -13.00 -16.78 -1.19
N ALA A 382 -12.39 -17.23 -0.10
CA ALA A 382 -12.68 -16.74 1.26
C ALA A 382 -12.38 -15.24 1.39
N MET A 383 -11.36 -14.76 0.67
CA MET A 383 -11.00 -13.34 0.55
C MET A 383 -11.97 -12.52 -0.33
N ASP A 384 -12.87 -13.17 -1.08
CA ASP A 384 -13.62 -12.58 -2.20
C ASP A 384 -12.74 -11.79 -3.18
N LYS A 385 -11.59 -12.38 -3.56
CA LYS A 385 -10.58 -11.71 -4.39
C LYS A 385 -10.88 -11.75 -5.88
N GLY A 386 -11.69 -12.73 -6.32
CA GLY A 386 -12.11 -12.87 -7.72
C GLY A 386 -10.99 -13.16 -8.71
N VAL A 387 -9.94 -13.87 -8.27
CA VAL A 387 -8.84 -14.37 -9.13
C VAL A 387 -8.52 -15.83 -8.82
N THR A 388 -7.79 -16.49 -9.70
CA THR A 388 -7.29 -17.86 -9.50
C THR A 388 -5.77 -17.89 -9.29
N PRO A 389 -5.21 -18.96 -8.70
CA PRO A 389 -3.76 -19.14 -8.61
C PRO A 389 -3.07 -19.05 -9.98
N MET A 390 -3.65 -19.66 -11.02
CA MET A 390 -3.15 -19.52 -12.40
C MET A 390 -3.06 -18.05 -12.87
N GLN A 391 -4.03 -17.19 -12.56
CA GLN A 391 -3.98 -15.76 -12.92
C GLN A 391 -2.86 -15.03 -12.17
N ASN A 392 -2.67 -15.34 -10.88
CA ASN A 392 -1.58 -14.80 -10.09
C ASN A 392 -0.20 -15.17 -10.68
N ILE A 393 -0.01 -16.44 -11.07
CA ILE A 393 1.23 -16.92 -11.69
C ILE A 393 1.46 -16.27 -13.07
N LEU A 394 0.40 -16.14 -13.89
CA LEU A 394 0.44 -15.43 -15.17
C LEU A 394 0.90 -13.97 -14.99
N CYS A 395 0.34 -13.28 -14.00
CA CYS A 395 0.71 -11.92 -13.66
C CYS A 395 2.21 -11.84 -13.30
N LEU A 396 2.70 -12.73 -12.41
CA LEU A 396 4.12 -12.77 -12.03
C LEU A 396 5.04 -13.05 -13.22
N LYS A 397 4.72 -14.03 -14.07
CA LYS A 397 5.52 -14.37 -15.25
C LYS A 397 5.63 -13.20 -16.21
N TRP A 398 4.51 -12.60 -16.58
CA TRP A 398 4.50 -11.53 -17.59
C TRP A 398 5.11 -10.23 -17.05
N SER A 399 4.94 -9.96 -15.76
CA SER A 399 5.61 -8.83 -15.11
C SER A 399 7.12 -9.02 -15.09
N SER A 400 7.59 -10.23 -14.74
CA SER A 400 9.02 -10.58 -14.81
C SER A 400 9.58 -10.44 -16.24
N TYR A 401 8.85 -10.94 -17.24
CA TYR A 401 9.23 -10.83 -18.65
C TYR A 401 9.37 -9.37 -19.12
N TYR A 402 8.40 -8.51 -18.79
CA TYR A 402 8.44 -7.09 -19.14
C TYR A 402 9.19 -6.21 -18.14
N ARG A 403 9.88 -6.81 -17.17
CA ARG A 403 10.68 -6.12 -16.14
C ARG A 403 9.87 -5.12 -15.31
N VAL A 404 8.62 -5.45 -15.02
CA VAL A 404 7.78 -4.77 -14.04
C VAL A 404 7.91 -5.51 -12.72
N ALA A 405 8.40 -4.82 -11.70
CA ALA A 405 8.44 -5.37 -10.34
C ALA A 405 7.02 -5.54 -9.80
N VAL A 406 6.78 -6.63 -9.08
CA VAL A 406 5.50 -6.95 -8.43
C VAL A 406 5.68 -6.92 -6.92
N SER A 407 5.08 -5.94 -6.25
CA SER A 407 4.94 -5.93 -4.80
C SER A 407 3.69 -6.75 -4.42
N TRP A 408 3.87 -7.80 -3.61
CA TRP A 408 2.78 -8.70 -3.22
C TRP A 408 3.12 -9.49 -1.95
N ASN A 409 2.09 -9.98 -1.26
CA ASN A 409 2.20 -10.75 -0.03
C ASN A 409 1.42 -12.07 -0.14
N ILE A 410 1.68 -13.00 0.78
CA ILE A 410 0.82 -14.16 1.05
C ILE A 410 0.13 -13.96 2.39
N LEU A 411 -1.19 -13.78 2.37
CA LEU A 411 -2.00 -13.62 3.56
C LEU A 411 -2.61 -14.97 3.97
N LEU A 412 -2.48 -15.28 5.25
CA LEU A 412 -2.89 -16.55 5.87
C LEU A 412 -3.89 -16.29 7.01
N GLY A 413 -4.40 -17.35 7.62
CA GLY A 413 -5.21 -17.26 8.84
C GLY A 413 -6.66 -16.86 8.60
N PHE A 414 -7.21 -17.12 7.40
CA PHE A 414 -8.60 -16.84 7.05
C PHE A 414 -9.57 -17.89 7.61
N PRO A 415 -10.82 -17.50 7.94
CA PRO A 415 -11.89 -18.45 8.26
C PRO A 415 -12.08 -19.51 7.17
N GLY A 416 -12.15 -20.77 7.57
CA GLY A 416 -12.39 -21.90 6.66
C GLY A 416 -11.15 -22.46 5.96
N GLU A 417 -9.95 -21.96 6.25
CA GLU A 417 -8.70 -22.55 5.77
C GLU A 417 -8.51 -24.00 6.23
N THR A 418 -7.89 -24.81 5.37
CA THR A 418 -7.62 -26.23 5.59
C THR A 418 -6.14 -26.56 5.39
N ASN A 419 -5.69 -27.68 5.95
CA ASN A 419 -4.32 -28.17 5.73
C ASN A 419 -3.98 -28.36 4.24
N GLU A 420 -4.96 -28.70 3.42
CA GLU A 420 -4.78 -28.88 1.99
C GLU A 420 -4.41 -27.57 1.28
N ASP A 421 -4.92 -26.44 1.75
CA ASP A 421 -4.63 -25.11 1.19
C ASP A 421 -3.16 -24.73 1.37
N TYR A 422 -2.55 -25.20 2.45
CA TYR A 422 -1.12 -25.00 2.75
C TYR A 422 -0.27 -25.98 1.96
N ARG A 423 -0.63 -27.28 1.94
CA ARG A 423 0.12 -28.31 1.19
C ARG A 423 0.24 -27.96 -0.29
N ARG A 424 -0.84 -27.55 -0.93
CA ARG A 424 -0.83 -27.14 -2.35
C ARG A 424 0.15 -26.01 -2.62
N GLN A 425 0.22 -25.03 -1.73
CA GLN A 425 1.16 -23.92 -1.87
C GLN A 425 2.59 -24.37 -1.64
N ILE A 426 2.85 -25.17 -0.59
CA ILE A 426 4.16 -25.76 -0.30
C ILE A 426 4.69 -26.56 -1.49
N GLU A 427 3.85 -27.38 -2.12
CA GLU A 427 4.22 -28.17 -3.30
C GLU A 427 4.50 -27.30 -4.54
N LEU A 428 3.75 -26.22 -4.71
CA LEU A 428 3.84 -25.32 -5.85
C LEU A 428 5.05 -24.38 -5.78
N LEU A 429 5.33 -23.81 -4.61
CA LEU A 429 6.30 -22.72 -4.43
C LEU A 429 7.68 -22.97 -5.06
N PRO A 430 8.31 -24.16 -4.95
CA PRO A 430 9.62 -24.39 -5.55
C PRO A 430 9.59 -24.31 -7.09
N SER A 431 8.42 -24.50 -7.71
CA SER A 431 8.23 -24.32 -9.16
C SER A 431 8.30 -22.86 -9.59
N LEU A 432 8.12 -21.93 -8.65
CA LEU A 432 7.99 -20.49 -8.90
C LEU A 432 9.23 -19.68 -8.45
N PHE A 433 10.26 -20.32 -7.91
CA PHE A 433 11.43 -19.64 -7.33
C PHE A 433 12.17 -18.69 -8.28
N HIS A 434 12.03 -18.87 -9.61
CA HIS A 434 12.58 -17.97 -10.62
C HIS A 434 11.75 -16.68 -10.84
N LEU A 435 10.53 -16.62 -10.29
CA LEU A 435 9.66 -15.44 -10.30
C LEU A 435 9.91 -14.59 -9.05
N GLN A 436 9.33 -13.39 -9.04
CA GLN A 436 9.46 -12.47 -7.91
C GLN A 436 8.80 -13.02 -6.65
N ALA A 437 9.61 -13.19 -5.59
CA ALA A 437 9.15 -13.62 -4.27
C ALA A 437 8.19 -12.60 -3.64
N PRO A 438 7.24 -13.05 -2.79
CA PRO A 438 6.42 -12.12 -2.01
C PRO A 438 7.27 -11.37 -0.98
N GLU A 439 6.84 -10.18 -0.59
CA GLU A 439 7.51 -9.32 0.39
C GLU A 439 7.29 -9.80 1.82
N ALA A 440 6.10 -10.32 2.13
CA ALA A 440 5.77 -10.91 3.42
C ALA A 440 4.79 -12.08 3.30
N THR A 441 4.84 -12.95 4.32
CA THR A 441 3.87 -14.02 4.55
C THR A 441 3.44 -14.01 6.01
N GLY A 442 2.14 -14.09 6.28
CA GLY A 442 1.64 -14.19 7.65
C GLY A 442 0.13 -14.06 7.76
N LYS A 443 -0.37 -14.18 8.99
CA LYS A 443 -1.80 -13.99 9.26
C LYS A 443 -2.27 -12.60 8.82
N PHE A 444 -3.47 -12.53 8.26
CA PHE A 444 -4.11 -11.26 7.91
C PHE A 444 -4.36 -10.42 9.17
N TRP A 445 -4.46 -9.11 8.98
CA TRP A 445 -4.82 -8.19 10.04
C TRP A 445 -6.32 -7.91 9.98
N LEU A 446 -7.02 -8.09 11.11
CA LEU A 446 -8.41 -7.70 11.16
C LEU A 446 -8.51 -6.18 11.21
N GLN A 447 -8.76 -5.57 10.06
CA GLN A 447 -8.84 -4.13 9.89
C GLN A 447 -10.25 -3.62 10.11
N ARG A 448 -10.37 -2.45 10.74
CA ARG A 448 -11.59 -1.64 10.83
C ARG A 448 -12.18 -1.45 9.44
N PHE A 449 -13.50 -1.38 9.36
CA PHE A 449 -14.27 -1.21 8.11
C PHE A 449 -14.26 -2.42 7.15
N SER A 450 -13.45 -3.45 7.40
CA SER A 450 -13.51 -4.69 6.62
C SER A 450 -14.83 -5.45 6.86
N PRO A 451 -15.27 -6.33 5.94
CA PRO A 451 -16.36 -7.26 6.20
C PRO A 451 -16.16 -8.10 7.47
N TYR A 452 -14.93 -8.56 7.74
CA TYR A 452 -14.61 -9.27 8.99
C TYR A 452 -14.76 -8.41 10.25
N PHE A 453 -14.56 -7.11 10.16
CA PHE A 453 -14.81 -6.21 11.29
C PHE A 453 -16.30 -5.84 11.44
N THR A 454 -16.98 -5.58 10.33
CA THR A 454 -18.36 -5.06 10.34
C THR A 454 -19.41 -6.15 10.54
N ARG A 455 -19.13 -7.39 10.12
CA ARG A 455 -20.03 -8.55 10.25
C ARG A 455 -19.28 -9.80 10.75
N PRO A 456 -18.54 -9.72 11.87
CA PRO A 456 -17.62 -10.78 12.32
C PRO A 456 -18.29 -12.15 12.49
N HIS A 457 -19.51 -12.16 13.03
CA HIS A 457 -20.29 -13.38 13.26
C HIS A 457 -20.70 -14.11 11.98
N GLU A 458 -20.88 -13.41 10.85
CA GLU A 458 -21.21 -14.04 9.57
C GLU A 458 -20.04 -14.88 9.02
N TYR A 459 -18.83 -14.64 9.51
CA TYR A 459 -17.60 -15.27 9.06
C TYR A 459 -16.92 -16.15 10.11
N GLY A 460 -17.55 -16.38 11.28
CA GLY A 460 -16.96 -17.16 12.37
C GLY A 460 -15.74 -16.49 13.01
N VAL A 461 -15.74 -15.16 13.03
CA VAL A 461 -14.68 -14.33 13.63
C VAL A 461 -15.20 -13.75 14.96
N ARG A 462 -14.37 -13.77 16.00
CA ARG A 462 -14.61 -13.10 17.27
C ARG A 462 -13.51 -12.07 17.51
N ILE A 463 -13.87 -10.79 17.53
CA ILE A 463 -12.97 -9.70 17.91
C ILE A 463 -12.76 -9.75 19.42
N THR A 464 -11.51 -9.80 19.88
CA THR A 464 -11.17 -9.94 21.30
C THR A 464 -10.65 -8.65 21.93
N GLY A 465 -10.18 -7.70 21.13
CA GLY A 465 -9.69 -6.41 21.59
C GLY A 465 -9.13 -5.54 20.46
N PRO A 466 -8.76 -4.29 20.75
CA PRO A 466 -7.96 -3.50 19.80
C PRO A 466 -6.60 -4.18 19.61
N GLY A 467 -5.89 -3.86 18.52
CA GLY A 467 -4.53 -4.35 18.30
C GLY A 467 -3.66 -4.12 19.54
N MET A 468 -2.88 -5.13 19.93
CA MET A 468 -2.23 -5.17 21.24
C MET A 468 -1.44 -3.89 21.59
N ALA A 469 -0.79 -3.28 20.59
CA ALA A 469 0.03 -2.08 20.78
C ALA A 469 -0.75 -0.84 21.27
N TYR A 470 -2.05 -0.73 20.96
CA TYR A 470 -2.85 0.45 21.32
C TYR A 470 -2.84 0.70 22.82
N GLU A 471 -2.94 -0.34 23.66
CA GLU A 471 -2.97 -0.19 25.13
C GLU A 471 -1.66 0.33 25.73
N TYR A 472 -0.55 0.16 25.00
CA TYR A 472 0.78 0.56 25.44
C TYR A 472 1.21 1.92 24.86
N VAL A 473 0.53 2.38 23.81
CA VAL A 473 0.78 3.68 23.18
C VAL A 473 -0.20 4.74 23.67
N TYR A 474 -1.49 4.42 23.72
CA TYR A 474 -2.57 5.31 24.09
C TYR A 474 -3.04 5.05 25.53
N ASP A 475 -3.53 6.08 26.19
CA ASP A 475 -4.09 5.98 27.54
C ASP A 475 -5.58 5.58 27.51
N ALA A 476 -5.86 4.33 27.90
CA ALA A 476 -7.22 3.78 27.98
C ALA A 476 -8.12 4.49 29.01
N ALA A 477 -7.56 5.27 29.95
CA ALA A 477 -8.36 6.10 30.85
C ALA A 477 -8.94 7.34 30.13
N ARG A 478 -8.36 7.73 29.00
CA ARG A 478 -8.79 8.90 28.20
C ARG A 478 -9.57 8.51 26.97
N LEU A 479 -9.13 7.44 26.29
CA LEU A 479 -9.65 6.98 25.01
C LEU A 479 -10.32 5.60 25.15
N ASP A 480 -11.45 5.44 24.49
CA ASP A 480 -12.00 4.13 24.16
C ASP A 480 -11.18 3.54 23.00
N LEU A 481 -10.23 2.66 23.35
CA LEU A 481 -9.29 2.07 22.40
C LEU A 481 -9.99 1.24 21.32
N LEU A 482 -11.14 0.63 21.63
CA LEU A 482 -11.91 -0.09 20.62
C LEU A 482 -12.40 0.85 19.53
N LYS A 483 -12.75 2.09 19.86
CA LYS A 483 -13.27 3.08 18.89
C LYS A 483 -12.20 3.70 18.02
N VAL A 484 -10.97 3.82 18.52
CA VAL A 484 -9.86 4.46 17.79
C VAL A 484 -8.92 3.49 17.10
N ALA A 485 -8.96 2.20 17.43
CA ALA A 485 -8.11 1.20 16.79
C ALA A 485 -8.48 0.97 15.32
N TYR A 486 -7.46 0.85 14.47
CA TYR A 486 -7.61 0.45 13.08
C TYR A 486 -7.46 -1.06 12.91
N ASP A 487 -6.51 -1.70 13.58
CA ASP A 487 -6.38 -3.16 13.62
C ASP A 487 -6.82 -3.76 14.97
N PHE A 488 -7.22 -5.02 14.95
CA PHE A 488 -7.83 -5.71 16.09
C PHE A 488 -7.27 -7.11 16.29
N GLU A 489 -7.23 -7.52 17.54
CA GLU A 489 -7.02 -8.91 17.93
C GLU A 489 -8.30 -9.71 17.69
N TYR A 490 -8.14 -10.94 17.21
CA TYR A 490 -9.27 -11.80 16.88
C TYR A 490 -8.98 -13.28 17.12
N GLU A 491 -10.05 -14.03 17.31
CA GLU A 491 -10.07 -15.48 17.33
C GLU A 491 -11.03 -15.99 16.25
N LEU A 492 -10.74 -17.16 15.70
CA LEU A 492 -11.64 -17.86 14.79
C LEU A 492 -12.34 -18.97 15.56
N ASP A 493 -13.63 -19.20 15.27
CA ASP A 493 -14.40 -20.29 15.89
C ASP A 493 -13.75 -21.65 15.67
N HIS A 494 -13.12 -21.84 14.50
CA HIS A 494 -12.38 -23.03 14.15
C HIS A 494 -11.31 -22.72 13.10
N TRP A 495 -10.04 -23.03 13.42
CA TRP A 495 -8.92 -22.95 12.49
C TRP A 495 -8.09 -24.23 12.58
N PRO A 496 -8.39 -25.26 11.75
CA PRO A 496 -7.84 -26.61 11.87
C PRO A 496 -6.45 -26.77 11.24
N VAL A 497 -5.78 -25.65 10.94
CA VAL A 497 -4.49 -25.66 10.25
C VAL A 497 -3.42 -26.15 11.21
N ASP A 498 -2.69 -27.18 10.80
CA ASP A 498 -1.53 -27.69 11.51
C ASP A 498 -0.46 -26.59 11.58
N PRO A 499 -0.04 -26.18 12.79
CA PRO A 499 1.03 -25.19 12.95
C PRO A 499 2.33 -25.56 12.22
N HIS A 500 2.60 -26.85 12.02
CA HIS A 500 3.77 -27.30 11.26
C HIS A 500 3.66 -26.91 9.77
N LEU A 501 2.51 -27.09 9.14
CA LEU A 501 2.29 -26.68 7.75
C LEU A 501 2.35 -25.17 7.58
N TYR A 502 1.80 -24.42 8.54
CA TYR A 502 1.93 -22.97 8.57
C TYR A 502 3.40 -22.55 8.59
N GLN A 503 4.19 -23.14 9.51
CA GLN A 503 5.61 -22.83 9.64
C GLN A 503 6.42 -23.26 8.42
N GLU A 504 6.12 -24.42 7.84
CA GLU A 504 6.76 -24.91 6.62
C GLU A 504 6.55 -23.96 5.44
N LEU A 505 5.31 -23.48 5.23
CA LEU A 505 5.00 -22.50 4.20
C LEU A 505 5.76 -21.18 4.42
N VAL A 506 5.79 -20.68 5.65
CA VAL A 506 6.53 -19.46 6.02
C VAL A 506 8.02 -19.63 5.72
N SER A 507 8.63 -20.71 6.20
CA SER A 507 10.05 -21.01 5.96
C SER A 507 10.38 -21.15 4.47
N LEU A 508 9.47 -21.71 3.67
CA LEU A 508 9.67 -21.86 2.23
C LEU A 508 9.60 -20.51 1.49
N VAL A 509 8.77 -19.58 1.97
CA VAL A 509 8.74 -18.22 1.45
C VAL A 509 10.02 -17.45 1.84
N GLU A 510 10.47 -17.57 3.10
CA GLU A 510 11.73 -16.97 3.54
C GLU A 510 12.91 -17.49 2.70
N GLU A 511 12.91 -18.77 2.36
CA GLU A 511 13.87 -19.38 1.46
C GLU A 511 13.79 -18.77 0.05
N TRP A 512 12.59 -18.63 -0.52
CA TRP A 512 12.40 -17.97 -1.82
C TRP A 512 12.95 -16.55 -1.80
N GLN A 513 12.62 -15.76 -0.78
CA GLN A 513 13.13 -14.40 -0.60
C GLN A 513 14.66 -14.35 -0.51
N ARG A 514 15.26 -15.23 0.29
CA ARG A 514 16.72 -15.33 0.46
C ARG A 514 17.39 -15.65 -0.88
N ARG A 515 16.85 -16.60 -1.64
CA ARG A 515 17.36 -16.98 -2.96
C ARG A 515 17.21 -15.87 -4.00
N ALA A 516 16.09 -15.14 -3.99
CA ALA A 516 15.86 -14.01 -4.88
C ALA A 516 16.85 -12.85 -4.64
N ARG A 517 17.29 -12.65 -3.39
CA ARG A 517 18.31 -11.65 -3.00
C ARG A 517 19.76 -12.13 -3.22
N GLY A 518 19.99 -13.42 -3.41
CA GLY A 518 21.32 -13.99 -3.60
C GLY A 518 21.97 -13.60 -4.93
N SER A 519 23.28 -13.86 -5.04
CA SER A 519 24.04 -13.71 -6.29
C SER A 519 23.70 -14.80 -7.32
N ASP A 520 23.37 -16.00 -6.86
CA ASP A 520 22.96 -17.13 -7.70
C ASP A 520 21.42 -17.23 -7.74
N ARG A 521 20.81 -16.32 -8.52
CA ARG A 521 19.35 -16.21 -8.59
C ARG A 521 18.75 -17.40 -9.34
N PRO A 522 17.65 -18.00 -8.84
CA PRO A 522 16.95 -19.06 -9.55
C PRO A 522 16.48 -18.57 -10.93
N PHE A 523 16.56 -19.41 -11.95
CA PHE A 523 16.06 -19.10 -13.28
C PHE A 523 15.29 -20.26 -13.88
N LEU A 524 14.29 -19.94 -14.70
CA LEU A 524 13.62 -20.89 -15.58
C LEU A 524 13.20 -20.14 -16.84
N TYR A 525 13.91 -20.39 -17.93
CA TYR A 525 13.62 -19.76 -19.22
C TYR A 525 13.77 -20.76 -20.37
N TYR A 526 13.27 -20.39 -21.55
CA TYR A 526 13.45 -21.21 -22.73
C TYR A 526 13.88 -20.39 -23.95
N SER A 527 14.70 -21.02 -24.78
CA SER A 527 15.09 -20.53 -26.10
C SER A 527 14.32 -21.33 -27.16
N LYS A 528 13.73 -20.63 -28.13
CA LYS A 528 13.01 -21.26 -29.25
C LYS A 528 13.92 -21.28 -30.48
N SER A 529 14.15 -22.47 -31.03
CA SER A 529 14.79 -22.68 -32.32
C SER A 529 13.73 -22.79 -33.43
N MET A 530 14.16 -23.01 -34.67
CA MET A 530 13.28 -23.20 -35.83
C MET A 530 12.36 -24.43 -35.66
N ASP A 531 12.82 -25.49 -35.00
CA ASP A 531 12.14 -26.78 -34.91
C ASP A 531 12.11 -27.43 -33.52
N TYR A 532 12.81 -26.85 -32.53
CA TYR A 532 12.87 -27.34 -31.14
C TYR A 532 12.85 -26.19 -30.11
N ILE A 533 12.64 -26.53 -28.84
CA ILE A 533 12.81 -25.61 -27.72
C ILE A 533 13.88 -26.16 -26.78
N THR A 534 14.78 -25.31 -26.27
CA THR A 534 15.67 -25.67 -25.16
C THR A 534 15.25 -24.93 -23.91
N VAL A 535 14.96 -25.65 -22.84
CA VAL A 535 14.64 -25.11 -21.52
C VAL A 535 15.89 -25.14 -20.65
N TYR A 536 16.13 -24.04 -19.94
CA TYR A 536 17.19 -23.86 -18.97
C TYR A 536 16.55 -23.69 -17.59
N ASP A 537 16.92 -24.54 -16.64
CA ASP A 537 16.36 -24.54 -15.29
C ASP A 537 17.48 -24.54 -14.26
N GLY A 538 17.57 -23.46 -13.49
CA GLY A 538 18.48 -23.27 -12.37
C GLY A 538 17.74 -23.09 -11.05
N ARG A 539 16.49 -23.56 -10.95
CA ARG A 539 15.75 -23.54 -9.68
C ARG A 539 16.35 -24.50 -8.65
N ASP A 540 17.13 -25.49 -9.06
CA ASP A 540 18.07 -26.21 -8.19
C ASP A 540 19.51 -25.73 -8.50
N PRO A 541 20.17 -24.99 -7.59
CA PRO A 541 21.50 -24.47 -7.84
C PRO A 541 22.57 -25.57 -7.85
N GLN A 542 22.28 -26.75 -7.27
CA GLN A 542 23.24 -27.87 -7.25
C GLN A 542 23.18 -28.70 -8.54
N ALA A 543 22.10 -28.58 -9.31
CA ALA A 543 21.87 -29.37 -10.52
C ALA A 543 21.15 -28.56 -11.61
N PRO A 544 21.75 -27.45 -12.12
CA PRO A 544 21.15 -26.72 -13.22
C PRO A 544 21.07 -27.61 -14.47
N THR A 545 19.94 -27.54 -15.18
CA THR A 545 19.69 -28.36 -16.37
C THR A 545 19.55 -27.52 -17.62
N ARG A 546 20.00 -28.10 -18.74
CA ARG A 546 19.76 -27.63 -20.10
C ARG A 546 19.17 -28.77 -20.90
N GLN A 547 17.90 -28.69 -21.27
CA GLN A 547 17.21 -29.78 -21.93
C GLN A 547 16.55 -29.33 -23.23
N ARG A 548 16.86 -30.05 -24.31
CA ARG A 548 16.18 -29.91 -25.59
C ARG A 548 14.87 -30.71 -25.56
N PHE A 549 13.82 -30.07 -26.06
CA PHE A 549 12.51 -30.66 -26.32
C PHE A 549 12.23 -30.53 -27.80
N ASP A 550 11.96 -31.66 -28.44
CA ASP A 550 11.49 -31.72 -29.82
C ASP A 550 9.95 -31.79 -29.84
N TRP A 551 9.38 -31.89 -31.03
CA TRP A 551 7.93 -32.10 -31.17
C TRP A 551 7.50 -33.45 -30.56
N PRO A 552 6.34 -33.53 -29.86
CA PRO A 552 5.33 -32.48 -29.68
C PRO A 552 5.59 -31.53 -28.49
N ALA A 553 6.47 -31.88 -27.56
CA ALA A 553 6.73 -31.11 -26.33
C ALA A 553 7.10 -29.64 -26.60
N ALA A 554 7.95 -29.36 -27.60
CA ALA A 554 8.27 -27.99 -28.02
C ALA A 554 7.02 -27.18 -28.39
N GLY A 555 6.09 -27.80 -29.13
CA GLY A 555 4.86 -27.13 -29.53
C GLY A 555 3.93 -26.88 -28.33
N ILE A 556 3.89 -27.79 -27.35
CA ILE A 556 3.09 -27.62 -26.14
C ILE A 556 3.61 -26.45 -25.31
N ILE A 557 4.93 -26.37 -25.09
CA ILE A 557 5.57 -25.25 -24.37
C ILE A 557 5.17 -23.91 -25.00
N GLU A 558 5.16 -23.84 -26.33
CA GLU A 558 4.76 -22.63 -27.06
C GLU A 558 3.25 -22.35 -26.96
N ALA A 559 2.41 -23.36 -27.20
CA ALA A 559 0.95 -23.24 -27.15
C ALA A 559 0.43 -22.78 -25.77
N CYS A 560 1.08 -23.24 -24.71
CA CYS A 560 0.78 -22.90 -23.32
C CYS A 560 1.53 -21.66 -22.81
N ASN A 561 2.31 -20.98 -23.65
CA ASN A 561 3.17 -19.89 -23.20
C ASN A 561 2.38 -18.65 -22.77
N GLU A 562 1.44 -18.19 -23.61
CA GLU A 562 0.73 -16.91 -23.44
C GLU A 562 -0.37 -16.96 -22.38
N ALA A 563 -1.15 -18.03 -22.39
CA ALA A 563 -2.29 -18.24 -21.50
C ALA A 563 -2.50 -19.73 -21.30
N ALA A 564 -3.11 -20.09 -20.16
CA ALA A 564 -3.42 -21.48 -19.86
C ALA A 564 -4.35 -22.10 -20.91
N LYS A 565 -4.05 -23.33 -21.35
CA LYS A 565 -4.81 -24.07 -22.38
C LYS A 565 -5.28 -25.41 -21.85
N SER A 566 -6.50 -25.81 -22.20
CA SER A 566 -6.94 -27.20 -21.98
C SER A 566 -6.24 -28.16 -22.94
N ARG A 567 -6.26 -29.45 -22.62
CA ARG A 567 -5.72 -30.51 -23.49
C ARG A 567 -6.29 -30.43 -24.92
N ASP A 568 -7.59 -30.19 -25.06
CA ASP A 568 -8.24 -30.08 -26.38
C ASP A 568 -7.75 -28.86 -27.17
N GLN A 569 -7.57 -27.71 -26.50
CA GLN A 569 -7.02 -26.52 -27.12
C GLN A 569 -5.59 -26.75 -27.59
N ILE A 570 -4.77 -27.42 -26.78
CA ILE A 570 -3.39 -27.80 -27.16
C ILE A 570 -3.42 -28.69 -28.40
N ARG A 571 -4.27 -29.72 -28.42
CA ARG A 571 -4.42 -30.62 -29.57
C ARG A 571 -4.75 -29.85 -30.86
N VAL A 572 -5.70 -28.91 -30.80
CA VAL A 572 -6.10 -28.07 -31.94
C VAL A 572 -4.93 -27.20 -32.42
N ILE A 573 -4.26 -26.48 -31.51
CA ILE A 573 -3.13 -25.60 -31.83
C ILE A 573 -1.99 -26.39 -32.47
N LEU A 574 -1.65 -27.57 -31.94
CA LEU A 574 -0.57 -28.40 -32.47
C LEU A 574 -0.88 -28.96 -33.86
N LYS A 575 -2.14 -29.36 -34.09
CA LYS A 575 -2.61 -29.84 -35.40
C LYS A 575 -2.53 -28.73 -36.45
N GLU A 576 -2.86 -27.49 -36.08
CA GLU A 576 -2.75 -26.34 -36.97
C GLU A 576 -1.29 -25.97 -37.27
N ALA A 577 -0.41 -26.05 -36.26
CA ALA A 577 1.00 -25.71 -36.39
C ALA A 577 1.80 -26.71 -37.25
N LYS A 578 1.44 -27.99 -37.27
CA LYS A 578 2.06 -29.03 -38.12
C LYS A 578 1.02 -29.96 -38.74
N ARG A 579 0.31 -29.47 -39.77
CA ARG A 579 -0.74 -30.20 -40.49
C ARG A 579 -0.30 -31.55 -41.06
N ASP A 580 0.99 -31.70 -41.35
CA ASP A 580 1.57 -32.90 -41.96
C ASP A 580 1.96 -33.97 -40.92
N ARG A 581 1.75 -33.73 -39.63
CA ARG A 581 2.01 -34.71 -38.55
C ARG A 581 0.72 -35.01 -37.76
N THR A 582 0.34 -36.28 -37.70
CA THR A 582 -0.67 -36.77 -36.77
C THR A 582 -0.10 -36.88 -35.36
N LEU A 583 -0.70 -36.16 -34.41
CA LEU A 583 -0.42 -36.31 -32.98
C LEU A 583 -1.40 -37.31 -32.38
N SER A 584 -0.89 -38.44 -31.88
CA SER A 584 -1.70 -39.38 -31.11
C SER A 584 -1.98 -38.84 -29.71
N ASP A 585 -3.06 -39.33 -29.10
CA ASP A 585 -3.42 -38.95 -27.73
C ASP A 585 -2.37 -39.43 -26.71
N ASP A 586 -1.72 -40.57 -26.95
CA ASP A 586 -0.65 -41.10 -26.10
C ASP A 586 0.59 -40.19 -26.16
N GLU A 587 1.03 -39.78 -27.35
CA GLU A 587 2.16 -38.83 -27.50
C GLU A 587 1.89 -37.49 -26.81
N LEU A 588 0.64 -36.99 -26.85
CA LEU A 588 0.25 -35.77 -26.16
C LEU A 588 0.29 -35.95 -24.63
N ASN A 589 -0.27 -37.05 -24.13
CA ASN A 589 -0.29 -37.34 -22.68
C ASN A 589 1.12 -37.55 -22.12
N ASP A 590 1.97 -38.28 -22.83
CA ASP A 590 3.36 -38.50 -22.45
C ASP A 590 4.13 -37.17 -22.41
N ALA A 591 3.96 -36.32 -23.42
CA ALA A 591 4.61 -35.01 -23.46
C ALA A 591 4.11 -34.08 -22.33
N LEU A 592 2.80 -34.05 -22.06
CA LEU A 592 2.23 -33.30 -20.92
C LEU A 592 2.77 -33.82 -19.59
N GLY A 593 2.85 -35.13 -19.41
CA GLY A 593 3.40 -35.77 -18.19
C GLY A 593 4.87 -35.45 -17.97
N VAL A 594 5.70 -35.51 -19.02
CA VAL A 594 7.12 -35.13 -18.95
C VAL A 594 7.29 -33.66 -18.59
N LEU A 595 6.53 -32.77 -19.22
CA LEU A 595 6.65 -31.33 -18.97
C LEU A 595 6.12 -30.93 -17.58
N THR A 596 5.08 -31.59 -17.09
CA THR A 596 4.50 -31.33 -15.76
C THR A 596 5.39 -31.88 -14.65
N SER A 597 5.90 -33.13 -14.78
CA SER A 597 6.83 -33.72 -13.80
C SER A 597 8.13 -32.94 -13.65
N ARG A 598 8.60 -32.30 -14.74
CA ARG A 598 9.74 -31.38 -14.74
C ARG A 598 9.41 -29.95 -14.31
N ARG A 599 8.16 -29.67 -13.92
CA ARG A 599 7.70 -28.34 -13.50
C ARG A 599 7.98 -27.26 -14.56
N ILE A 600 7.91 -27.63 -15.84
CA ILE A 600 7.97 -26.71 -16.99
C ILE A 600 6.57 -26.22 -17.31
N LEU A 601 5.59 -27.13 -17.25
CA LEU A 601 4.17 -26.82 -17.23
C LEU A 601 3.66 -26.85 -15.79
N TYR A 602 2.80 -25.89 -15.47
CA TYR A 602 1.91 -25.93 -14.33
C TYR A 602 0.52 -26.33 -14.81
N GLU A 603 -0.09 -27.29 -14.13
CA GLU A 603 -1.46 -27.74 -14.38
C GLU A 603 -2.35 -27.25 -13.24
N GLU A 604 -3.46 -26.60 -13.59
CA GLU A 604 -4.53 -26.29 -12.65
C GLU A 604 -5.87 -26.48 -13.37
N ARG A 605 -6.70 -27.39 -12.86
CA ARG A 605 -8.07 -27.62 -13.34
C ARG A 605 -8.12 -27.94 -14.84
N GLU A 606 -7.31 -28.92 -15.24
CA GLU A 606 -7.17 -29.44 -16.60
C GLU A 606 -6.66 -28.42 -17.62
N LYS A 607 -6.05 -27.34 -17.13
CA LYS A 607 -5.40 -26.33 -17.96
C LYS A 607 -3.92 -26.26 -17.66
N TYR A 608 -3.13 -26.21 -18.72
CA TYR A 608 -1.68 -26.21 -18.67
C TYR A 608 -1.13 -24.84 -19.04
N PHE A 609 -0.10 -24.41 -18.32
CA PHE A 609 0.59 -23.15 -18.54
C PHE A 609 2.11 -23.31 -18.42
N THR A 610 2.86 -22.73 -19.35
CA THR A 610 4.33 -22.76 -19.32
C THR A 610 4.84 -21.79 -18.27
N LEU A 611 5.55 -22.30 -17.26
CA LEU A 611 6.19 -21.50 -16.22
C LEU A 611 7.48 -20.81 -16.70
N ALA A 612 8.16 -21.41 -17.67
CA ALA A 612 9.41 -20.89 -18.22
C ALA A 612 9.18 -19.57 -18.96
N ILE A 613 10.04 -18.58 -18.66
CA ILE A 613 10.03 -17.27 -19.32
C ILE A 613 10.67 -17.41 -20.71
N PRO A 614 10.06 -16.89 -21.79
CA PRO A 614 10.72 -16.90 -23.09
C PRO A 614 11.94 -15.97 -23.11
N GLU A 615 13.03 -16.39 -23.74
CA GLU A 615 14.24 -15.58 -23.92
C GLU A 615 14.05 -14.43 -24.92
N ASN A 616 13.24 -14.63 -25.97
CA ASN A 616 12.95 -13.59 -26.95
C ASN A 616 12.22 -12.42 -26.28
N GLN A 617 12.79 -11.21 -26.32
CA GLN A 617 12.28 -10.00 -25.66
C GLN A 617 11.17 -9.28 -26.43
N PHE A 618 10.78 -9.76 -27.61
CA PHE A 618 9.84 -9.11 -28.52
C PHE A 618 8.55 -9.93 -28.77
N LEU A 619 8.13 -10.75 -27.81
CA LEU A 619 6.90 -11.55 -27.91
C LEU A 619 5.63 -10.77 -27.61
#